data_AF-W9ZV05-F1
#
_entry.id   AF-W9ZV05-F1
#
_cell.length_a   1.000
_cell.length_b   1.000
_cell.length_c   1.000
_cell.angle_alpha   90.00
_cell.angle_beta   90.00
_cell.angle_gamma   90.00
#
_symmetry.space_group_name_H-M   'P 1'
#
loop_
_entity.id
_entity.type
_entity.pdbx_description
1 polymer ?
#
loop_
_entity_poly.entity_id
_entity_poly.type
_entity_poly.pdbx_seq_one_letter_code
_entity_poly.pdbx_strand_id
1 'polypeptide(L)'
;MILNMHNFFQQQRLNAITSVEIIWEFTPWILPDISEDLRVAPPLSDIETFRQFLKAIPGLFLNIKKLYVSLQGDMIPKSRGQNSEYQYSTKERIELVEKNIIWKVDEMVPYLKPHVDFSIAYPTSTYAVQRSLALRQGWIVKQRQETGEVERHWRPLVKCKPRTGYWVCLGDKDVRRQRARGVIGHQHMPARVSEKKYDVFFRS
;
A
#
# COMPACT_ATOMS: atom_id res chain seq x y z
N MET A 1 -15.08 -5.09 -11.50
CA MET A 1 -15.53 -6.51 -11.55
C MET A 1 -15.65 -7.13 -10.16
N ILE A 2 -14.63 -7.05 -9.28
CA ILE A 2 -14.69 -7.57 -7.90
C ILE A 2 -15.89 -7.05 -7.08
N LEU A 3 -16.19 -5.76 -7.18
CA LEU A 3 -17.32 -5.14 -6.44
C LEU A 3 -18.69 -5.71 -6.80
N ASN A 4 -18.82 -6.36 -7.96
CA ASN A 4 -20.08 -6.93 -8.47
C ASN A 4 -20.07 -8.46 -8.48
N MET A 5 -19.16 -9.13 -7.75
CA MET A 5 -19.03 -10.60 -7.81
C MET A 5 -20.31 -11.35 -7.44
N HIS A 6 -21.14 -10.78 -6.58
CA HIS A 6 -22.47 -11.32 -6.25
C HIS A 6 -23.42 -11.44 -7.45
N ASN A 7 -23.19 -10.66 -8.51
CA ASN A 7 -24.00 -10.69 -9.74
C ASN A 7 -23.52 -11.74 -10.74
N PHE A 8 -22.30 -12.26 -10.58
CA PHE A 8 -21.68 -13.19 -11.54
C PHE A 8 -21.50 -14.61 -11.00
N PHE A 9 -21.38 -14.75 -9.68
CA PHE A 9 -21.17 -16.05 -9.04
C PHE A 9 -22.34 -16.42 -8.14
N GLN A 10 -22.75 -17.68 -8.21
CA GLN A 10 -23.66 -18.27 -7.24
C GLN A 10 -23.07 -18.14 -5.83
N GLN A 11 -23.93 -17.90 -4.85
CA GLN A 11 -23.53 -17.68 -3.45
C GLN A 11 -22.76 -18.88 -2.86
N GLN A 12 -23.07 -20.11 -3.29
CA GLN A 12 -22.30 -21.30 -2.91
C GLN A 12 -20.83 -21.24 -3.36
N ARG A 13 -20.57 -20.74 -4.57
CA ARG A 13 -19.20 -20.58 -5.09
C ARG A 13 -18.45 -19.49 -4.34
N LEU A 14 -19.11 -18.37 -4.05
CA LEU A 14 -18.52 -17.29 -3.24
C LEU A 14 -18.19 -17.77 -1.82
N ASN A 15 -19.06 -18.57 -1.22
CA ASN A 15 -18.85 -19.14 0.11
C ASN A 15 -17.72 -20.19 0.15
N ALA A 16 -17.36 -20.78 -0.98
CA ALA A 16 -16.23 -21.72 -1.08
C ALA A 16 -14.86 -21.00 -1.16
N ILE A 17 -14.85 -19.69 -1.47
CA ILE A 17 -13.63 -18.90 -1.52
C ILE A 17 -13.11 -18.65 -0.10
N THR A 18 -12.00 -19.30 0.24
CA THR A 18 -11.36 -19.20 1.56
C THR A 18 -10.02 -18.45 1.52
N SER A 19 -9.45 -18.25 0.34
CA SER A 19 -8.20 -17.52 0.14
C SER A 19 -8.32 -16.65 -1.10
N VAL A 20 -7.94 -15.38 -0.98
CA VAL A 20 -7.99 -14.42 -2.09
C VAL A 20 -6.68 -13.67 -2.16
N GLU A 21 -6.13 -13.62 -3.38
CA GLU A 21 -5.03 -12.77 -3.75
C GLU A 21 -5.53 -11.69 -4.72
N ILE A 22 -5.24 -10.42 -4.43
CA ILE A 22 -5.68 -9.29 -5.23
C ILE A 22 -4.45 -8.48 -5.62
N ILE A 23 -4.20 -8.40 -6.92
CA ILE A 23 -3.20 -7.50 -7.48
C ILE A 23 -3.93 -6.26 -7.96
N TRP A 24 -3.61 -5.10 -7.38
CA TRP A 24 -4.27 -3.84 -7.66
C TRP A 24 -3.29 -2.88 -8.32
N GLU A 25 -3.51 -2.59 -9.60
CA GLU A 25 -2.77 -1.54 -10.30
C GLU A 25 -3.29 -0.17 -9.83
N PHE A 26 -2.39 0.62 -9.25
CA PHE A 26 -2.71 1.82 -8.49
C PHE A 26 -1.98 3.04 -9.04
N THR A 27 -2.74 4.04 -9.46
CA THR A 27 -2.25 5.36 -9.85
C THR A 27 -2.94 6.44 -9.01
N PRO A 28 -2.56 6.56 -7.73
CA PRO A 28 -3.27 7.41 -6.78
C PRO A 28 -3.19 8.91 -7.09
N TRP A 29 -2.16 9.34 -7.82
CA TRP A 29 -1.86 10.74 -8.05
C TRP A 29 -2.04 11.06 -9.54
N ILE A 30 -3.25 11.45 -9.92
CA ILE A 30 -3.51 11.97 -11.27
C ILE A 30 -2.93 13.39 -11.31
N LEU A 31 -1.78 13.57 -11.97
CA LEU A 31 -1.16 14.88 -12.16
C LEU A 31 -1.92 15.64 -13.26
N PRO A 32 -2.36 16.90 -13.02
CA PRO A 32 -3.12 17.68 -13.98
C PRO A 32 -2.35 18.10 -15.25
N ASP A 33 -1.02 17.96 -15.31
CA ASP A 33 -0.16 18.54 -16.38
C ASP A 33 0.12 17.63 -17.60
N ILE A 34 -0.47 16.43 -17.71
CA ILE A 34 -0.31 15.59 -18.92
C ILE A 34 -1.53 15.78 -19.80
N SER A 35 -1.37 16.25 -21.04
CA SER A 35 -2.46 16.49 -22.00
C SER A 35 -3.52 15.38 -21.98
N GLU A 36 -4.80 15.76 -22.02
CA GLU A 36 -5.95 14.85 -21.92
C GLU A 36 -5.86 13.68 -22.93
N ASP A 37 -5.20 13.89 -24.07
CA ASP A 37 -5.02 12.90 -25.14
C ASP A 37 -4.09 11.72 -24.82
N LEU A 38 -3.31 11.75 -23.72
CA LEU A 38 -2.36 10.67 -23.36
C LEU A 38 -2.73 9.91 -22.08
N ARG A 39 -3.84 10.24 -21.43
CA ARG A 39 -4.26 9.61 -20.17
C ARG A 39 -5.25 8.48 -20.39
N VAL A 40 -4.75 7.28 -20.66
CA VAL A 40 -5.50 6.07 -20.29
C VAL A 40 -4.95 5.60 -18.94
N ALA A 41 -5.36 6.27 -17.86
CA ALA A 41 -5.25 5.66 -16.55
C ALA A 41 -6.08 4.37 -16.59
N PRO A 42 -5.55 3.21 -16.13
CA PRO A 42 -6.35 2.01 -16.08
C PRO A 42 -7.66 2.30 -15.32
N PRO A 43 -8.81 1.82 -15.80
CA PRO A 43 -10.07 2.05 -15.09
C PRO A 43 -9.93 1.51 -13.66
N LEU A 44 -10.51 2.23 -12.68
CA LEU A 44 -10.54 1.85 -11.26
C LEU A 44 -9.18 1.94 -10.53
N SER A 45 -8.16 2.58 -11.11
CA SER A 45 -6.81 2.68 -10.51
C SER A 45 -6.62 3.87 -9.57
N ASP A 46 -7.63 4.71 -9.37
CA ASP A 46 -7.57 5.92 -8.54
C ASP A 46 -7.79 5.66 -7.03
N ILE A 47 -7.48 6.67 -6.19
CA ILE A 47 -7.62 6.60 -4.73
C ILE A 47 -9.06 6.30 -4.31
N GLU A 48 -10.04 6.91 -4.95
CA GLU A 48 -11.43 6.81 -4.52
C GLU A 48 -11.96 5.40 -4.79
N THR A 49 -11.64 4.85 -5.96
CA THR A 49 -11.98 3.47 -6.26
C THR A 49 -11.30 2.48 -5.32
N PHE A 50 -10.03 2.72 -4.96
CA PHE A 50 -9.35 1.90 -3.96
C PHE A 50 -10.04 1.98 -2.57
N ARG A 51 -10.52 3.16 -2.15
CA ARG A 51 -11.30 3.30 -0.91
C ARG A 51 -12.61 2.54 -0.95
N GLN A 52 -13.33 2.61 -2.07
CA GLN A 52 -14.57 1.85 -2.27
C GLN A 52 -14.29 0.34 -2.20
N PHE A 53 -13.19 -0.11 -2.80
CA PHE A 53 -12.72 -1.48 -2.69
C PHE A 53 -12.44 -1.89 -1.25
N LEU A 54 -11.66 -1.12 -0.49
CA LEU A 54 -11.40 -1.39 0.93
C LEU A 54 -12.69 -1.48 1.75
N LYS A 55 -13.67 -0.59 1.49
CA LYS A 55 -14.97 -0.63 2.17
C LYS A 55 -15.77 -1.89 1.85
N ALA A 56 -15.68 -2.40 0.63
CA ALA A 56 -16.44 -3.56 0.18
C ALA A 56 -15.84 -4.91 0.62
N ILE A 57 -14.51 -5.01 0.69
CA ILE A 57 -13.78 -6.27 0.98
C ILE A 57 -14.38 -7.07 2.15
N PRO A 58 -14.64 -6.48 3.33
CA PRO A 58 -15.15 -7.25 4.47
C PRO A 58 -16.48 -7.97 4.20
N GLY A 59 -17.30 -7.46 3.27
CA GLY A 59 -18.59 -8.03 2.88
C GLY A 59 -18.55 -8.95 1.67
N LEU A 60 -17.51 -8.88 0.82
CA LEU A 60 -17.44 -9.63 -0.44
C LEU A 60 -17.19 -11.14 -0.24
N PHE A 61 -16.35 -11.49 0.74
CA PHE A 61 -15.94 -12.89 0.97
C PHE A 61 -16.28 -13.34 2.38
N LEU A 62 -17.48 -13.92 2.54
CA LEU A 62 -18.02 -14.27 3.85
C LEU A 62 -17.20 -15.36 4.57
N ASN A 63 -16.51 -16.26 3.87
CA ASN A 63 -15.77 -17.37 4.48
C ASN A 63 -14.24 -17.26 4.28
N ILE A 64 -13.75 -16.05 3.99
CA ILE A 64 -12.33 -15.82 3.77
C ILE A 64 -11.53 -16.13 5.04
N LYS A 65 -10.41 -16.83 4.86
CA LYS A 65 -9.43 -17.15 5.89
C LYS A 65 -8.10 -16.44 5.61
N LYS A 66 -7.77 -16.21 4.33
CA LYS A 66 -6.56 -15.52 3.91
C LYS A 66 -6.89 -14.46 2.87
N LEU A 67 -6.42 -13.24 3.10
CA LEU A 67 -6.54 -12.14 2.17
C LEU A 67 -5.18 -11.49 1.98
N TYR A 68 -4.69 -11.53 0.74
CA TYR A 68 -3.48 -10.83 0.33
C TYR A 68 -3.82 -9.78 -0.72
N VAL A 69 -3.36 -8.55 -0.49
CA VAL A 69 -3.54 -7.44 -1.44
C VAL A 69 -2.17 -6.91 -1.82
N SER A 70 -1.81 -6.91 -3.10
CA SER A 70 -0.59 -6.31 -3.63
C SER A 70 -0.93 -5.03 -4.38
N LEU A 71 -0.44 -3.90 -3.88
CA LEU A 71 -0.54 -2.63 -4.61
C LEU A 71 0.64 -2.51 -5.56
N GLN A 72 0.37 -2.29 -6.83
CA GLN A 72 1.37 -2.10 -7.88
C GLN A 72 1.25 -0.70 -8.47
N GLY A 73 2.36 -0.01 -8.70
CA GLY A 73 2.37 1.32 -9.31
C GLY A 73 3.21 2.34 -8.56
N ASP A 74 3.16 3.61 -8.99
CA ASP A 74 3.88 4.70 -8.31
C ASP A 74 2.99 5.31 -7.23
N MET A 75 3.13 4.80 -6.01
CA MET A 75 2.34 5.23 -4.86
C MET A 75 2.85 6.51 -4.21
N ILE A 76 4.03 7.01 -4.56
CA ILE A 76 4.56 8.24 -3.96
C ILE A 76 4.27 9.40 -4.94
N PRO A 77 3.60 10.48 -4.53
CA PRO A 77 3.33 11.62 -5.41
C PRO A 77 4.62 12.11 -6.06
N LYS A 78 4.63 12.42 -7.36
CA LYS A 78 5.83 13.00 -8.00
C LYS A 78 6.03 14.44 -7.54
N SER A 79 7.28 14.87 -7.44
CA SER A 79 7.63 16.23 -7.02
C SER A 79 7.60 17.28 -8.15
N ARG A 80 7.27 16.91 -9.41
CA ARG A 80 7.33 17.82 -10.57
C ARG A 80 6.31 17.52 -11.68
N GLY A 81 5.53 18.55 -12.03
CA GLY A 81 5.08 18.95 -13.37
C GLY A 81 5.60 20.37 -13.64
N GLN A 82 5.63 20.84 -14.89
CA GLN A 82 6.24 22.13 -15.27
C GLN A 82 5.46 23.37 -14.76
N ASN A 83 4.28 23.20 -14.16
CA ASN A 83 3.51 24.28 -13.53
C ASN A 83 3.58 24.18 -12.00
N SER A 84 4.21 25.19 -11.41
CA SER A 84 4.86 25.16 -10.10
C SER A 84 3.96 25.47 -8.90
N GLU A 85 2.70 25.03 -8.86
CA GLU A 85 1.82 25.41 -7.74
C GLU A 85 1.89 24.47 -6.53
N TYR A 86 2.39 23.22 -6.70
CA TYR A 86 2.47 22.26 -5.58
C TYR A 86 3.79 21.50 -5.55
N GLN A 87 4.80 22.08 -4.89
CA GLN A 87 6.02 21.36 -4.53
C GLN A 87 5.84 20.66 -3.19
N TYR A 88 5.58 19.35 -3.21
CA TYR A 88 5.60 18.55 -1.99
C TYR A 88 7.04 18.22 -1.58
N SER A 89 7.42 18.63 -0.38
CA SER A 89 8.60 18.12 0.32
C SER A 89 8.52 16.60 0.49
N THR A 90 9.66 15.95 0.72
CA THR A 90 9.69 14.50 1.01
C THR A 90 8.78 14.12 2.18
N LYS A 91 8.70 14.97 3.22
CA LYS A 91 7.86 14.75 4.38
C LYS A 91 6.37 14.76 4.00
N GLU A 92 5.92 15.78 3.28
CA GLU A 92 4.53 15.90 2.83
C GLU A 92 4.14 14.73 1.91
N ARG A 93 5.04 14.26 1.06
CA ARG A 93 4.80 13.09 0.20
C ARG A 93 4.56 11.82 1.03
N ILE A 94 5.34 11.62 2.09
CA ILE A 94 5.16 10.48 3.01
C ILE A 94 3.84 10.61 3.77
N GLU A 95 3.52 11.79 4.28
CA GLU A 95 2.27 12.07 5.00
C GLU A 95 1.04 11.85 4.10
N LEU A 96 1.11 12.24 2.83
CA LEU A 96 0.06 11.99 1.86
C LEU A 96 -0.18 10.49 1.65
N VAL A 97 0.88 9.69 1.55
CA VAL A 97 0.78 8.23 1.40
C VAL A 97 0.20 7.59 2.67
N GLU A 98 0.70 7.96 3.85
CA GLU A 98 0.16 7.50 5.13
C GLU A 98 -1.34 7.78 5.21
N LYS A 99 -1.73 9.05 5.07
CA LYS A 99 -3.10 9.51 5.29
C LYS A 99 -4.09 8.94 4.28
N ASN A 100 -3.73 8.90 3.00
CA ASN A 100 -4.70 8.58 1.94
C ASN A 100 -4.77 7.11 1.59
N ILE A 101 -3.73 6.33 1.93
CA ILE A 101 -3.63 4.93 1.53
C ILE A 101 -3.50 4.07 2.77
N ILE A 102 -2.44 4.26 3.56
CA ILE A 102 -2.08 3.30 4.61
C ILE A 102 -3.08 3.36 5.77
N TRP A 103 -3.47 4.55 6.22
CA TRP A 103 -4.49 4.70 7.26
C TRP A 103 -5.85 4.20 6.80
N LYS A 104 -6.13 4.21 5.49
CA LYS A 104 -7.36 3.62 4.95
C LYS A 104 -7.36 2.11 5.01
N VAL A 105 -6.19 1.49 4.88
CA VAL A 105 -6.02 0.06 5.19
C VAL A 105 -6.18 -0.16 6.69
N ASP A 106 -5.55 0.65 7.55
CA ASP A 106 -5.70 0.55 9.01
C ASP A 106 -7.17 0.67 9.46
N GLU A 107 -7.95 1.54 8.83
CA GLU A 107 -9.39 1.71 9.08
C GLU A 107 -10.21 0.49 8.63
N MET A 108 -9.83 -0.18 7.54
CA MET A 108 -10.54 -1.34 6.99
C MET A 108 -10.29 -2.62 7.79
N VAL A 109 -9.04 -2.87 8.18
CA VAL A 109 -8.60 -4.14 8.76
C VAL A 109 -9.38 -4.57 10.02
N PRO A 110 -9.81 -3.69 10.93
CA PRO A 110 -10.68 -4.04 12.05
C PRO A 110 -12.02 -4.65 11.66
N TYR A 111 -12.54 -4.34 10.47
CA TYR A 111 -13.82 -4.87 9.96
C TYR A 111 -13.69 -6.27 9.34
N LEU A 112 -12.47 -6.76 9.10
CA LEU A 112 -12.25 -8.14 8.69
C LEU A 112 -12.57 -9.09 9.85
N LYS A 113 -13.10 -10.28 9.53
CA LYS A 113 -13.40 -11.29 10.56
C LYS A 113 -12.13 -11.62 11.36
N PRO A 114 -12.23 -11.92 12.68
CA PRO A 114 -11.05 -12.09 13.55
C PRO A 114 -10.02 -13.13 13.09
N HIS A 115 -10.48 -14.19 12.42
CA HIS A 115 -9.64 -15.30 11.96
C HIS A 115 -8.99 -15.07 10.58
N VAL A 116 -9.25 -13.94 9.93
CA VAL A 116 -8.68 -13.65 8.60
C VAL A 116 -7.20 -13.31 8.76
N ASP A 117 -6.32 -14.07 8.14
CA ASP A 117 -4.93 -13.69 7.96
C ASP A 117 -4.86 -12.65 6.82
N PHE A 118 -4.54 -11.41 7.17
CA PHE A 118 -4.48 -10.29 6.23
C PHE A 118 -3.05 -9.81 6.06
N SER A 119 -2.65 -9.67 4.80
CA SER A 119 -1.37 -9.11 4.41
C SER A 119 -1.57 -8.12 3.26
N ILE A 120 -0.83 -7.01 3.29
CA ILE A 120 -0.76 -6.07 2.18
C ILE A 120 0.68 -5.90 1.72
N ALA A 121 0.91 -5.90 0.43
CA ALA A 121 2.21 -5.64 -0.16
C ALA A 121 2.23 -4.26 -0.82
N TYR A 122 3.28 -3.50 -0.53
CA TYR A 122 3.50 -2.19 -1.13
C TYR A 122 4.68 -2.23 -2.12
N PRO A 123 4.68 -1.38 -3.16
CA PRO A 123 5.80 -1.23 -4.07
C PRO A 123 7.08 -0.93 -3.31
N THR A 124 8.22 -1.37 -3.86
CA THR A 124 9.54 -1.30 -3.21
C THR A 124 9.82 0.08 -2.57
N SER A 125 9.53 1.17 -3.27
CA SER A 125 9.78 2.53 -2.77
C SER A 125 8.93 2.90 -1.55
N THR A 126 7.68 2.48 -1.52
CA THR A 126 6.74 2.75 -0.41
C THR A 126 7.04 1.82 0.77
N TYR A 127 7.29 0.53 0.48
CA TYR A 127 7.66 -0.44 1.50
C TYR A 127 8.93 -0.03 2.24
N ALA A 128 9.96 0.48 1.54
CA ALA A 128 11.19 0.94 2.17
C ALA A 128 10.94 2.03 3.23
N VAL A 129 10.06 3.00 2.93
CA VAL A 129 9.67 4.04 3.91
C VAL A 129 8.95 3.41 5.09
N GLN A 130 7.98 2.53 4.85
CA GLN A 130 7.22 1.85 5.91
C GLN A 130 8.12 1.02 6.82
N ARG A 131 9.04 0.25 6.25
CA ARG A 131 10.01 -0.54 7.00
C ARG A 131 10.90 0.35 7.87
N SER A 132 11.38 1.49 7.35
CA SER A 132 12.16 2.44 8.16
C SER A 132 11.35 3.01 9.32
N LEU A 133 10.06 3.30 9.13
CA LEU A 133 9.17 3.73 10.20
C LEU A 133 8.95 2.61 11.23
N ALA A 134 8.71 1.39 10.79
CA ALA A 134 8.52 0.22 11.64
C ALA A 134 9.73 -0.02 12.56
N LEU A 135 10.96 0.03 12.00
CA LEU A 135 12.19 -0.11 12.77
C LEU A 135 12.34 0.98 13.84
N ARG A 136 12.03 2.24 13.51
CA ARG A 136 12.09 3.36 14.47
C ARG A 136 11.09 3.21 15.61
N GLN A 137 9.95 2.58 15.33
CA GLN A 137 8.90 2.34 16.33
C GLN A 137 9.07 1.03 17.09
N GLY A 138 10.16 0.28 16.84
CA GLY A 138 10.42 -1.01 17.49
C GLY A 138 9.43 -2.10 17.09
N TRP A 139 8.80 -1.99 15.93
CA TRP A 139 7.86 -2.99 15.43
C TRP A 139 8.59 -4.24 14.94
N ILE A 140 7.87 -5.36 14.88
CA ILE A 140 8.41 -6.64 14.41
C ILE A 140 8.72 -6.53 12.92
N VAL A 141 9.97 -6.79 12.54
CA VAL A 141 10.43 -6.89 11.15
C VAL A 141 11.04 -8.27 10.93
N LYS A 142 10.60 -8.98 9.90
CA LYS A 142 11.12 -10.28 9.50
C LYS A 142 11.83 -10.15 8.15
N GLN A 143 13.12 -10.44 8.13
CA GLN A 143 13.90 -10.36 6.90
C GLN A 143 13.90 -11.68 6.15
N ARG A 144 13.96 -11.60 4.81
CA ARG A 144 14.05 -12.79 3.95
C ARG A 144 15.28 -13.63 4.26
N GLN A 145 16.40 -12.98 4.58
CA GLN A 145 17.65 -13.66 4.91
C GLN A 145 17.57 -14.47 6.20
N GLU A 146 16.71 -14.06 7.14
CA GLU A 146 16.57 -14.69 8.46
C GLU A 146 15.53 -15.81 8.46
N THR A 147 14.50 -15.69 7.62
CA THR A 147 13.30 -16.55 7.68
C THR A 147 13.08 -17.40 6.43
N GLY A 148 13.77 -17.11 5.32
CA GLY A 148 13.49 -17.69 4.01
C GLY A 148 12.20 -17.19 3.35
N GLU A 149 11.38 -16.43 4.08
CA GLU A 149 10.08 -15.92 3.64
C GLU A 149 10.17 -14.53 2.99
N VAL A 150 9.07 -14.06 2.40
CA VAL A 150 8.96 -12.68 1.89
C VAL A 150 9.20 -11.70 3.04
N GLU A 151 10.05 -10.69 2.79
CA GLU A 151 10.33 -9.65 3.78
C GLU A 151 9.05 -8.91 4.16
N ARG A 152 8.82 -8.78 5.48
CA ARG A 152 7.61 -8.18 6.01
C ARG A 152 7.82 -7.54 7.37
N HIS A 153 6.94 -6.62 7.74
CA HIS A 153 6.86 -6.10 9.10
C HIS A 153 5.43 -6.11 9.62
N TRP A 154 5.28 -6.21 10.93
CA TRP A 154 4.00 -6.14 11.61
C TRP A 154 3.60 -4.68 11.78
N ARG A 155 2.44 -4.30 11.26
CA ARG A 155 1.83 -3.00 11.52
C ARG A 155 0.76 -3.16 12.60
N PRO A 156 0.98 -2.60 13.81
CA PRO A 156 -0.01 -2.66 14.87
C PRO A 156 -1.20 -1.74 14.59
N LEU A 157 -2.39 -2.16 15.04
CA LEU A 157 -3.59 -1.33 15.04
C LEU A 157 -3.81 -0.72 16.43
N VAL A 158 -4.09 0.58 16.47
CA VAL A 158 -4.35 1.29 17.73
C VAL A 158 -5.69 0.83 18.29
N LYS A 159 -5.68 0.27 19.51
CA LYS A 159 -6.87 -0.03 20.34
C LYS A 159 -7.95 -0.90 19.66
N CYS A 160 -7.57 -1.74 18.70
CA CYS A 160 -8.49 -2.66 18.04
C CYS A 160 -8.44 -4.05 18.73
N LYS A 161 -9.58 -4.56 19.20
CA LYS A 161 -9.75 -5.94 19.64
C LYS A 161 -10.85 -6.59 18.80
N PRO A 162 -10.73 -7.86 18.40
CA PRO A 162 -9.66 -8.82 18.77
C PRO A 162 -8.38 -8.69 17.93
N ARG A 163 -8.35 -7.87 16.89
CA ARG A 163 -7.22 -7.80 15.94
C ARG A 163 -6.19 -6.74 16.33
N THR A 164 -4.96 -7.17 16.54
CA THR A 164 -3.86 -6.31 17.00
C THR A 164 -3.03 -5.67 15.88
N GLY A 165 -3.24 -6.07 14.63
CA GLY A 165 -2.43 -5.61 13.49
C GLY A 165 -2.59 -6.47 12.24
N TYR A 166 -1.68 -6.24 11.30
CA TYR A 166 -1.56 -7.01 10.06
C TYR A 166 -0.13 -6.99 9.51
N TRP A 167 0.17 -7.87 8.56
CA TRP A 167 1.47 -7.92 7.90
C TRP A 167 1.54 -6.96 6.72
N VAL A 168 2.61 -6.17 6.68
CA VAL A 168 3.00 -5.37 5.52
C VAL A 168 4.20 -6.03 4.86
N CYS A 169 4.07 -6.41 3.60
CA CYS A 169 5.06 -7.16 2.84
C CYS A 169 5.76 -6.28 1.80
N LEU A 170 7.00 -6.65 1.45
CA LEU A 170 7.66 -6.15 0.26
C LEU A 170 6.93 -6.67 -0.99
N GLY A 171 6.34 -5.77 -1.77
CA GLY A 171 5.70 -6.08 -3.05
C GLY A 171 6.62 -5.89 -4.25
N ASP A 172 6.01 -5.81 -5.43
CA ASP A 172 6.72 -5.70 -6.70
C ASP A 172 7.49 -4.38 -6.87
N LYS A 173 8.39 -4.36 -7.86
CA LYS A 173 9.14 -3.15 -8.25
C LYS A 173 8.19 -2.09 -8.81
N ASP A 174 8.56 -0.82 -8.63
CA ASP A 174 7.79 0.31 -9.16
C ASP A 174 7.72 0.25 -10.71
N VAL A 175 6.62 -0.27 -11.28
CA VAL A 175 6.49 -0.62 -12.71
C VAL A 175 6.57 0.60 -13.65
N ARG A 176 6.31 1.81 -13.17
CA ARG A 176 6.18 3.05 -13.98
C ARG A 176 7.25 4.11 -13.73
N ARG A 177 8.26 3.85 -12.90
CA ARG A 177 9.42 4.74 -12.81
C ARG A 177 10.37 4.39 -13.94
N GLN A 178 10.38 5.20 -15.00
CA GLN A 178 11.58 5.28 -15.85
C GLN A 178 12.76 5.49 -14.90
N ARG A 179 13.70 4.54 -14.87
CA ARG A 179 15.02 4.81 -14.27
C ARG A 179 15.47 6.11 -14.94
N ALA A 180 15.66 7.17 -14.17
CA ALA A 180 16.44 8.29 -14.64
C ALA A 180 17.82 7.74 -15.00
N ARG A 181 18.01 7.40 -16.29
CA ARG A 181 19.31 7.05 -16.85
C ARG A 181 20.03 8.39 -16.97
N GLY A 182 20.63 8.79 -15.85
CA GLY A 182 21.27 10.08 -15.65
C GLY A 182 21.18 10.48 -14.20
N VAL A 183 22.26 10.24 -13.44
CA VAL A 183 22.57 10.81 -12.11
C VAL A 183 21.95 10.14 -10.86
N ILE A 184 21.29 8.99 -10.96
CA ILE A 184 21.22 8.08 -9.79
C ILE A 184 21.73 6.71 -10.21
N GLY A 185 23.05 6.67 -10.42
CA GLY A 185 23.77 5.42 -10.31
C GLY A 185 23.48 4.77 -8.96
N HIS A 186 23.80 3.49 -8.88
CA HIS A 186 23.73 2.63 -7.71
C HIS A 186 24.56 3.12 -6.48
N GLN A 187 24.75 4.42 -6.31
CA GLN A 187 25.39 5.11 -5.20
C GLN A 187 24.45 6.04 -4.40
N HIS A 188 23.23 6.35 -4.87
CA HIS A 188 22.33 7.30 -4.19
C HIS A 188 20.84 6.91 -4.12
N MET A 189 20.54 5.61 -3.98
CA MET A 189 19.55 5.29 -2.94
C MET A 189 20.34 5.29 -1.64
N PRO A 190 19.92 5.99 -0.57
CA PRO A 190 20.59 5.84 0.71
C PRO A 190 20.36 4.40 1.16
N ALA A 191 21.27 3.51 0.77
CA ALA A 191 21.61 2.33 1.52
C ALA A 191 21.93 2.87 2.92
N ARG A 192 20.97 2.69 3.84
CA ARG A 192 20.81 3.45 5.09
C ARG A 192 20.30 4.88 4.85
N VAL A 193 18.97 5.04 4.88
CA VAL A 193 18.39 6.26 5.45
C VAL A 193 19.01 6.39 6.84
N SER A 194 19.91 7.35 7.02
CA SER A 194 20.54 7.64 8.31
C SER A 194 19.51 7.56 9.43
N GLU A 195 19.74 6.67 10.38
CA GLU A 195 18.89 6.40 11.54
C GLU A 195 18.68 7.64 12.42
N LYS A 196 19.41 8.75 12.16
CA LYS A 196 19.54 9.88 13.07
C LYS A 196 18.84 11.19 12.66
N LYS A 197 17.99 11.23 11.63
CA LYS A 197 17.55 12.54 11.07
C LYS A 197 16.06 12.78 10.82
N TYR A 198 15.15 12.07 11.50
CA TYR A 198 13.73 12.41 11.40
C TYR A 198 12.99 12.19 12.71
N ASP A 199 12.79 13.28 13.45
CA ASP A 199 11.76 13.36 14.48
C ASP A 199 10.42 13.64 13.78
N VAL A 200 9.69 12.59 13.43
CA VAL A 200 8.27 12.70 13.12
C VAL A 200 7.54 12.50 14.44
N PHE A 201 7.22 13.61 15.10
CA PHE A 201 6.38 13.60 16.30
C PHE A 201 5.00 13.07 15.93
N PHE A 202 4.66 11.88 16.41
CA PHE A 202 3.28 11.41 16.48
C PHE A 202 2.80 11.65 17.91
N ARG A 203 1.77 12.49 18.07
CA ARG A 203 1.11 12.69 19.37
C ARG A 203 0.44 11.38 19.79
N SER A 204 0.73 10.97 21.02
CA SER A 204 0.13 9.89 21.81
C SER A 204 -1.37 10.07 22.02
#